data_AF-A0A379SSS0-F1
#
_entry.id   AF-A0A379SSS0-F1
#
_cell.length_a   1.000
_cell.length_b   1.000
_cell.length_c   1.000
_cell.angle_alpha   90.00
_cell.angle_beta   90.00
_cell.angle_gamma   90.00
#
_symmetry.space_group_name_H-M   'P 1'
#
loop_
_entity.id
_entity.type
_entity.pdbx_description
1 polymer ?
#
loop_
_entity_poly.entity_id
_entity_poly.type
_entity_poly.pdbx_seq_one_letter_code
_entity_poly.pdbx_strand_id
1 'polypeptide(L)'
;MVVNNVQTVLNIARAVEQQYPVTRRTLTVNGAVARPLTLTVPLGMPLREVLAIAGGATVDNPGFINGGPMMGSLIPSLDAPVTKTTGGLLVLPKTHPLIARRMQDDRTILAIARTVCEQCRLCTELCPRHLIGHELSPHLLVRAVNYHQAATPQLLLSALTCSECNVCESVACPVGISPVRINRMLKRELRAQHQRYEGPLHPADEMAKYRLIPIKRLIAKLGLNDWYHDAPFTPFEPQPDRVILLLRQHIGASAIPCVQKGDRVVRGQCIADIPQDALGAPIHASIDGIVHEITDEAITVVRG
;
A
#
# COMPACT_ATOMS: atom_id res chain seq x y z
N MET A 1 12.97 -15.89 -1.72
CA MET A 1 11.60 -16.05 -2.25
C MET A 1 11.05 -14.69 -2.63
N VAL A 2 10.62 -14.53 -3.89
CA VAL A 2 9.97 -13.30 -4.40
C VAL A 2 8.46 -13.57 -4.46
N VAL A 3 7.66 -12.69 -3.87
CA VAL A 3 6.19 -12.79 -3.91
C VAL A 3 5.70 -11.87 -5.02
N ASN A 4 5.02 -12.43 -6.02
CA ASN A 4 4.48 -11.69 -7.15
C ASN A 4 2.97 -11.53 -7.00
N ASN A 5 2.48 -10.29 -7.08
CA ASN A 5 1.05 -10.01 -7.17
C ASN A 5 0.50 -10.54 -8.51
N VAL A 6 -0.71 -11.09 -8.51
CA VAL A 6 -1.35 -11.62 -9.74
C VAL A 6 -1.41 -10.57 -10.85
N GLN A 7 -1.72 -9.32 -10.52
CA GLN A 7 -1.73 -8.24 -11.52
C GLN A 7 -0.32 -8.01 -12.11
N THR A 8 0.73 -8.13 -11.29
CA THR A 8 2.11 -7.98 -11.77
C THR A 8 2.42 -9.06 -12.80
N VAL A 9 2.06 -10.32 -12.51
CA VAL A 9 2.28 -11.44 -13.45
C VAL A 9 1.46 -11.23 -14.73
N LEU A 10 0.19 -10.83 -14.61
CA LEU A 10 -0.66 -10.53 -15.77
C LEU A 10 -0.08 -9.39 -16.63
N ASN A 11 0.44 -8.35 -16.00
CA ASN A 11 1.05 -7.23 -16.70
C ASN A 11 2.36 -7.63 -17.38
N ILE A 12 3.15 -8.54 -16.78
CA ILE A 12 4.35 -9.10 -17.41
C ILE A 12 3.97 -9.90 -18.66
N ALA A 13 2.97 -10.79 -18.56
CA ALA A 13 2.49 -11.56 -19.70
C ALA A 13 2.03 -10.64 -20.85
N ARG A 14 1.22 -9.61 -20.54
CA ARG A 14 0.81 -8.60 -21.53
C ARG A 14 1.98 -7.84 -22.15
N ALA A 15 2.96 -7.44 -21.36
CA ALA A 15 4.13 -6.72 -21.86
C ALA A 15 4.98 -7.59 -22.80
N VAL A 16 5.17 -8.87 -22.47
CA VAL A 16 6.00 -9.79 -23.27
C VAL A 16 5.26 -10.27 -24.51
N GLU A 17 4.04 -10.75 -24.36
CA GLU A 17 3.29 -11.43 -25.43
C GLU A 17 2.57 -10.44 -26.35
N GLN A 18 2.07 -9.32 -25.80
CA GLN A 18 1.20 -8.39 -26.52
C GLN A 18 1.87 -7.04 -26.77
N GLN A 19 3.13 -6.87 -26.33
CA GLN A 19 3.83 -5.59 -26.35
C GLN A 19 3.00 -4.47 -25.71
N TYR A 20 2.22 -4.83 -24.68
CA TYR A 20 1.25 -3.95 -24.06
C TYR A 20 1.79 -3.45 -22.71
N PRO A 21 2.26 -2.20 -22.64
CA PRO A 21 2.79 -1.65 -21.39
C PRO A 21 1.69 -1.37 -20.37
N VAL A 22 2.11 -1.20 -19.11
CA VAL A 22 1.19 -0.90 -18.01
C VAL A 22 0.68 0.53 -18.12
N THR A 23 -0.50 0.69 -18.72
CA THR A 23 -1.20 1.98 -18.88
C THR A 23 -2.42 2.12 -17.96
N ARG A 24 -2.87 1.00 -17.37
CA ARG A 24 -4.10 0.91 -16.58
C ARG A 24 -3.92 0.09 -15.31
N ARG A 25 -4.83 0.29 -14.36
CA ARG A 25 -4.87 -0.42 -13.09
C ARG A 25 -6.29 -0.84 -12.75
N THR A 26 -6.46 -2.12 -12.43
CA THR A 26 -7.68 -2.64 -11.81
C THR A 26 -7.63 -2.37 -10.31
N LEU A 27 -8.69 -1.76 -9.79
CA LEU A 27 -8.82 -1.42 -8.36
C LEU A 27 -10.27 -1.60 -7.89
N THR A 28 -10.44 -1.81 -6.60
CA THR A 28 -11.76 -1.95 -5.95
C THR A 28 -12.11 -0.71 -5.14
N VAL A 29 -13.30 -0.15 -5.34
CA VAL A 29 -13.87 0.92 -4.51
C VAL A 29 -14.92 0.29 -3.58
N ASN A 30 -14.78 0.48 -2.27
CA ASN A 30 -15.64 -0.15 -1.28
C ASN A 30 -15.76 0.70 0.00
N GLY A 31 -16.58 0.23 0.93
CA GLY A 31 -16.93 0.89 2.17
C GLY A 31 -18.15 1.78 2.02
N ALA A 32 -18.13 2.96 2.65
CA ALA A 32 -19.22 3.93 2.65
C ALA A 32 -19.33 4.67 1.31
N VAL A 33 -19.68 3.94 0.25
CA VAL A 33 -19.91 4.43 -1.11
C VAL A 33 -21.26 3.97 -1.63
N ALA A 34 -21.87 4.74 -2.54
CA ALA A 34 -23.22 4.45 -3.03
C ALA A 34 -23.28 3.14 -3.83
N ARG A 35 -22.22 2.82 -4.57
CA ARG A 35 -22.11 1.62 -5.39
C ARG A 35 -20.69 1.05 -5.29
N PRO A 36 -20.45 0.07 -4.42
CA PRO A 36 -19.21 -0.67 -4.38
C PRO A 36 -18.96 -1.39 -5.72
N LEU A 37 -17.74 -1.29 -6.26
CA LEU A 37 -17.40 -1.92 -7.54
C LEU A 37 -15.90 -2.15 -7.68
N THR A 38 -15.54 -3.04 -8.60
CA THR A 38 -14.17 -3.19 -9.11
C THR A 38 -14.13 -2.75 -10.57
N LEU A 39 -13.16 -1.94 -10.96
CA LEU A 39 -13.05 -1.41 -12.32
C LEU A 39 -11.59 -1.24 -12.75
N THR A 40 -11.37 -1.09 -14.05
CA THR A 40 -10.04 -0.86 -14.63
C THR A 40 -9.93 0.56 -15.16
N VAL A 41 -9.06 1.37 -14.55
CA VAL A 41 -8.92 2.80 -14.86
C VAL A 41 -7.53 3.14 -15.42
N PRO A 42 -7.38 4.23 -16.19
CA PRO A 42 -6.07 4.75 -16.58
C PRO A 42 -5.20 5.09 -15.38
N LEU A 43 -3.90 4.80 -15.48
CA LEU A 43 -2.93 5.34 -14.54
C LEU A 43 -2.96 6.87 -14.60
N GLY A 44 -2.78 7.51 -13.45
CA GLY A 44 -2.82 8.96 -13.32
C GLY A 44 -4.22 9.57 -13.21
N MET A 45 -5.29 8.79 -13.40
CA MET A 45 -6.66 9.24 -13.12
C MET A 45 -6.78 9.61 -11.63
N PRO A 46 -7.37 10.76 -11.27
CA PRO A 46 -7.47 11.16 -9.87
C PRO A 46 -8.52 10.31 -9.13
N LEU A 47 -8.24 9.95 -7.88
CA LEU A 47 -9.13 9.11 -7.08
C LEU A 47 -10.52 9.73 -6.84
N ARG A 48 -10.66 11.06 -6.98
CA ARG A 48 -11.97 11.74 -6.92
C ARG A 48 -12.92 11.30 -8.05
N GLU A 49 -12.41 11.11 -9.26
CA GLU A 49 -13.23 10.66 -10.38
C GLU A 49 -13.57 9.18 -10.23
N VAL A 50 -12.63 8.38 -9.70
CA VAL A 50 -12.86 6.98 -9.35
C VAL A 50 -13.98 6.85 -8.30
N LEU A 51 -13.98 7.71 -7.28
CA LEU A 51 -15.07 7.76 -6.29
C LEU A 51 -16.39 8.22 -6.90
N ALA A 52 -16.36 9.18 -7.84
CA ALA A 52 -17.56 9.64 -8.53
C ALA A 52 -18.23 8.52 -9.35
N ILE A 53 -17.45 7.65 -9.99
CA ILE A 53 -17.97 6.45 -10.69
C ILE A 53 -18.69 5.50 -9.71
N ALA A 54 -18.16 5.37 -8.49
CA ALA A 54 -18.80 4.62 -7.39
C ALA A 54 -20.04 5.33 -6.80
N GLY A 55 -20.45 6.48 -7.35
CA GLY A 55 -21.61 7.25 -6.90
C GLY A 55 -21.35 8.13 -5.67
N GLY A 56 -20.09 8.37 -5.31
CA GLY A 56 -19.73 9.21 -4.16
C GLY A 56 -19.75 8.47 -2.81
N ALA A 57 -19.33 9.18 -1.77
CA ALA A 57 -19.40 8.70 -0.40
C ALA A 57 -20.83 8.81 0.16
N THR A 58 -21.24 7.85 0.99
CA THR A 58 -22.56 7.81 1.63
C THR A 58 -22.57 8.33 3.07
N VAL A 59 -21.45 8.84 3.54
CA VAL A 59 -21.26 9.34 4.91
C VAL A 59 -20.67 10.74 4.88
N ASP A 60 -21.04 11.54 5.87
CA ASP A 60 -20.44 12.86 6.08
C ASP A 60 -19.00 12.73 6.56
N ASN A 61 -18.14 13.63 6.09
CA ASN A 61 -16.72 13.70 6.47
C ASN A 61 -15.99 12.34 6.38
N PRO A 62 -15.87 11.76 5.17
CA PRO A 62 -15.19 10.48 4.96
C PRO A 62 -13.67 10.59 5.13
N GLY A 63 -13.06 9.50 5.58
CA GLY A 63 -11.64 9.22 5.46
C GLY A 63 -11.38 8.19 4.34
N PHE A 64 -10.20 8.28 3.74
CA PHE A 64 -9.84 7.50 2.55
C PHE A 64 -8.57 6.69 2.76
N ILE A 65 -8.62 5.41 2.43
CA ILE A 65 -7.45 4.53 2.41
C ILE A 65 -7.18 4.10 0.97
N ASN A 66 -5.97 4.39 0.47
CA ASN A 66 -5.47 3.82 -0.79
C ASN A 66 -4.96 2.40 -0.51
N GLY A 67 -5.66 1.42 -1.07
CA GLY A 67 -5.45 -0.01 -0.86
C GLY A 67 -6.50 -0.64 0.04
N GLY A 68 -6.14 -1.74 0.70
CA GLY A 68 -7.03 -2.48 1.59
C GLY A 68 -6.92 -2.06 3.06
N PRO A 69 -7.80 -2.57 3.94
CA PRO A 69 -7.84 -2.18 5.34
C PRO A 69 -6.58 -2.58 6.14
N MET A 70 -5.81 -3.55 5.65
CA MET A 70 -4.58 -4.03 6.28
C MET A 70 -3.36 -3.21 5.86
N MET A 71 -2.99 -3.24 4.58
CA MET A 71 -1.74 -2.63 4.09
C MET A 71 -1.92 -1.25 3.47
N GLY A 72 -3.16 -0.79 3.29
CA GLY A 72 -3.43 0.50 2.67
C GLY A 72 -3.03 1.68 3.55
N SER A 73 -2.67 2.77 2.88
CA SER A 73 -2.26 4.04 3.49
C SER A 73 -3.42 5.03 3.50
N LEU A 74 -3.51 5.83 4.57
CA LEU A 74 -4.42 6.97 4.61
C LEU A 74 -3.97 7.99 3.55
N ILE A 75 -4.92 8.52 2.77
CA ILE A 75 -4.66 9.61 1.84
C ILE A 75 -5.40 10.88 2.30
N PRO A 76 -4.74 12.06 2.29
CA PRO A 76 -5.35 13.30 2.75
C PRO A 76 -6.23 13.96 1.69
N SER A 77 -6.01 13.63 0.40
CA SER A 77 -6.77 14.17 -0.72
C SER A 77 -7.06 13.08 -1.76
N LEU A 78 -8.22 13.22 -2.41
CA LEU A 78 -8.63 12.43 -3.58
C LEU A 78 -8.07 12.97 -4.90
N ASP A 79 -7.32 14.07 -4.88
CA ASP A 79 -6.48 14.51 -6.01
C ASP A 79 -5.31 13.57 -6.27
N ALA A 80 -4.98 12.73 -5.28
CA ALA A 80 -3.95 11.71 -5.45
C ALA A 80 -4.28 10.83 -6.67
N PRO A 81 -3.32 10.65 -7.59
CA PRO A 81 -3.54 9.87 -8.79
C PRO A 81 -3.53 8.36 -8.51
N VAL A 82 -4.23 7.61 -9.35
CA VAL A 82 -4.10 6.15 -9.41
C VAL A 82 -2.71 5.77 -9.93
N THR A 83 -2.00 4.97 -9.17
CA THR A 83 -0.65 4.47 -9.49
C THR A 83 -0.65 2.95 -9.75
N LYS A 84 0.48 2.41 -10.22
CA LYS A 84 0.70 0.95 -10.35
C LYS A 84 0.44 0.18 -9.03
N THR A 85 0.62 0.83 -7.89
CA THR A 85 0.43 0.23 -6.56
C THR A 85 -0.97 0.42 -5.97
N THR A 86 -1.79 1.29 -6.57
CA THR A 86 -3.16 1.55 -6.11
C THR A 86 -4.02 0.31 -6.32
N GLY A 87 -4.34 -0.43 -5.26
CA GLY A 87 -5.13 -1.67 -5.32
C GLY A 87 -6.61 -1.48 -5.05
N GLY A 88 -6.99 -0.34 -4.45
CA GLY A 88 -8.37 -0.03 -4.11
C GLY A 88 -8.50 1.33 -3.44
N LEU A 89 -9.74 1.77 -3.27
CA LEU A 89 -10.12 2.94 -2.49
C LEU A 89 -11.15 2.50 -1.46
N LEU A 90 -10.74 2.46 -0.20
CA LEU A 90 -11.63 2.15 0.92
C LEU A 90 -12.08 3.46 1.57
N VAL A 91 -13.39 3.71 1.53
CA VAL A 91 -14.03 4.90 2.09
C VAL A 91 -14.72 4.53 3.40
N LEU A 92 -14.42 5.23 4.48
CA LEU A 92 -15.00 4.98 5.80
C LEU A 92 -15.31 6.31 6.48
N PRO A 93 -16.22 6.36 7.48
CA PRO A 93 -16.36 7.54 8.33
C PRO A 93 -15.01 7.93 8.94
N LYS A 94 -14.72 9.23 9.07
CA LYS A 94 -13.45 9.68 9.68
C LYS A 94 -13.28 9.22 11.13
N THR A 95 -14.39 8.99 11.83
CA THR A 95 -14.45 8.43 13.19
C THR A 95 -14.19 6.92 13.25
N HIS A 96 -14.18 6.22 12.11
CA HIS A 96 -13.97 4.77 12.07
C HIS A 96 -12.58 4.41 12.65
N PRO A 97 -12.45 3.35 13.48
CA PRO A 97 -11.19 3.02 14.15
C PRO A 97 -9.98 2.88 13.22
N LEU A 98 -10.16 2.33 12.02
CA LEU A 98 -9.09 2.22 11.01
C LEU A 98 -8.59 3.57 10.47
N ILE A 99 -9.46 4.57 10.39
CA ILE A 99 -9.09 5.92 9.98
C ILE A 99 -8.44 6.64 11.17
N ALA A 100 -9.13 6.67 12.31
CA ALA A 100 -8.66 7.33 13.52
C ALA A 100 -7.24 6.87 13.91
N ARG A 101 -6.97 5.56 13.90
CA ARG A 101 -5.63 5.01 14.22
C ARG A 101 -4.54 5.44 13.24
N ARG A 102 -4.86 5.56 11.94
CA ARG A 102 -3.90 6.02 10.92
C ARG A 102 -3.62 7.52 11.02
N MET A 103 -4.55 8.29 11.59
CA MET A 103 -4.36 9.72 11.84
C MET A 103 -3.55 10.03 13.10
N GLN A 104 -3.42 9.08 14.03
CA GLN A 104 -2.61 9.28 15.24
C GLN A 104 -1.15 9.54 14.87
N ASP A 105 -0.49 10.45 15.58
CA ASP A 105 0.94 10.72 15.38
C ASP A 105 1.83 9.64 16.03
N ASP A 106 3.07 9.53 15.55
CA ASP A 106 4.01 8.50 16.01
C ASP A 106 4.39 8.66 17.50
N ARG A 107 4.41 9.88 18.05
CA ARG A 107 4.76 10.14 19.45
C ARG A 107 3.68 9.60 20.39
N THR A 108 2.41 9.82 20.07
CA THR A 108 1.27 9.27 20.81
C THR A 108 1.31 7.73 20.81
N ILE A 109 1.58 7.12 19.65
CA ILE A 109 1.70 5.65 19.55
C ILE A 109 2.81 5.11 20.45
N LEU A 110 3.98 5.74 20.46
CA LEU A 110 5.09 5.33 21.34
C LEU A 110 4.74 5.52 22.82
N ALA A 111 4.08 6.62 23.19
CA ALA A 111 3.68 6.88 24.57
C ALA A 111 2.69 5.82 25.09
N ILE A 112 1.67 5.47 24.29
CA ILE A 112 0.74 4.38 24.62
C ILE A 112 1.51 3.06 24.74
N ALA A 113 2.37 2.74 23.77
CA ALA A 113 3.11 1.49 23.80
C ALA A 113 4.05 1.36 25.01
N ARG A 114 4.64 2.45 25.50
CA ARG A 114 5.48 2.45 26.70
C ARG A 114 4.69 2.23 27.99
N THR A 115 3.42 2.60 28.01
CA THR A 115 2.60 2.59 29.23
C THR A 115 1.75 1.34 29.37
N VAL A 116 1.21 0.81 28.26
CA VAL A 116 0.25 -0.30 28.32
C VAL A 116 0.80 -1.64 27.83
N CYS A 117 1.98 -1.67 27.19
CA CYS A 117 2.55 -2.92 26.69
C CYS A 117 2.90 -3.89 27.82
N GLU A 118 2.13 -4.96 27.92
CA GLU A 118 2.30 -6.07 28.88
C GLU A 118 3.37 -7.10 28.48
N GLN A 119 4.12 -6.85 27.40
CA GLN A 119 5.26 -7.66 26.94
C GLN A 119 4.92 -9.13 26.57
N CYS A 120 3.67 -9.43 26.26
CA CYS A 120 3.28 -10.73 25.72
C CYS A 120 3.89 -10.97 24.31
N ARG A 121 3.81 -12.21 23.81
CA ARG A 121 4.41 -12.62 22.52
C ARG A 121 3.41 -12.69 21.34
N LEU A 122 2.13 -12.37 21.55
CA LEU A 122 1.07 -12.59 20.54
C LEU A 122 1.35 -11.93 19.18
N CYS A 123 1.95 -10.73 19.18
CA CYS A 123 2.30 -10.03 17.94
C CYS A 123 3.39 -10.73 17.11
N THR A 124 4.19 -11.60 17.73
CA THR A 124 5.13 -12.51 17.05
C THR A 124 4.46 -13.82 16.67
N GLU A 125 3.70 -14.41 17.60
CA GLU A 125 3.05 -15.70 17.37
C GLU A 125 2.06 -15.66 16.20
N LEU A 126 1.41 -14.52 15.96
CA LEU A 126 0.51 -14.31 14.81
C LEU A 126 1.18 -13.62 13.62
N CYS A 127 2.48 -13.32 13.67
CA CYS A 127 3.16 -12.65 12.58
C CYS A 127 3.33 -13.60 11.39
N PRO A 128 2.76 -13.31 10.20
CA PRO A 128 2.90 -14.22 9.06
C PRO A 128 4.35 -14.41 8.62
N ARG A 129 5.21 -13.41 8.83
CA ARG A 129 6.64 -13.49 8.47
C ARG A 129 7.41 -14.40 9.43
N HIS A 130 7.11 -14.32 10.71
CA HIS A 130 7.66 -15.25 11.71
C HIS A 130 7.24 -16.69 11.41
N LEU A 131 5.95 -16.90 11.14
CA LEU A 131 5.38 -18.22 10.89
C LEU A 131 5.92 -18.91 9.63
N ILE A 132 6.45 -18.16 8.66
CA ILE A 132 7.11 -18.71 7.46
C ILE A 132 8.65 -18.72 7.57
N GLY A 133 9.18 -18.56 8.78
CA GLY A 133 10.60 -18.77 9.08
C GLY A 133 11.49 -17.53 9.09
N HIS A 134 10.96 -16.32 8.90
CA HIS A 134 11.78 -15.10 9.06
C HIS A 134 12.00 -14.78 10.55
N GLU A 135 13.17 -14.25 10.91
CA GLU A 135 13.55 -13.91 12.29
C GLU A 135 12.86 -12.62 12.81
N LEU A 136 11.64 -12.33 12.34
CA LEU A 136 10.90 -11.15 12.77
C LEU A 136 10.19 -11.39 14.10
N SER A 137 10.61 -10.66 15.13
CA SER A 137 10.01 -10.73 16.47
C SER A 137 9.43 -9.38 16.90
N PRO A 138 8.20 -9.00 16.47
CA PRO A 138 7.63 -7.70 16.81
C PRO A 138 7.59 -7.40 18.32
N HIS A 139 7.36 -8.38 19.19
CA HIS A 139 7.37 -8.16 20.64
C HIS A 139 8.74 -7.69 21.16
N LEU A 140 9.84 -8.27 20.65
CA LEU A 140 11.20 -7.86 21.01
C LEU A 140 11.56 -6.50 20.41
N LEU A 141 11.12 -6.22 19.18
CA LEU A 141 11.32 -4.91 18.56
C LEU A 141 10.60 -3.78 19.32
N VAL A 142 9.38 -4.05 19.81
CA VAL A 142 8.66 -3.11 20.69
C VAL A 142 9.43 -2.89 21.98
N ARG A 143 9.97 -3.94 22.62
CA ARG A 143 10.78 -3.82 23.84
C ARG A 143 12.07 -3.03 23.61
N ALA A 144 12.76 -3.30 22.50
CA ALA A 144 13.97 -2.61 22.09
C ALA A 144 13.75 -1.10 21.93
N VAL A 145 12.66 -0.69 21.26
CA VAL A 145 12.35 0.72 21.04
C VAL A 145 11.81 1.41 22.30
N ASN A 146 10.97 0.72 23.09
CA ASN A 146 10.29 1.35 24.23
C ASN A 146 11.18 1.47 25.47
N TYR A 147 11.99 0.45 25.75
CA TYR A 147 12.75 0.34 27.00
C TYR A 147 14.26 0.43 26.80
N HIS A 148 14.74 0.57 25.56
CA HIS A 148 16.16 0.45 25.22
C HIS A 148 16.78 -0.87 25.72
N GLN A 149 15.95 -1.92 25.88
CA GLN A 149 16.33 -3.23 26.40
C GLN A 149 16.40 -4.27 25.28
N ALA A 150 17.31 -5.23 25.40
CA ALA A 150 17.38 -6.44 24.57
C ALA A 150 17.58 -6.21 23.05
N ALA A 151 18.17 -5.09 22.65
CA ALA A 151 18.45 -4.79 21.25
C ALA A 151 19.84 -5.28 20.82
N THR A 152 19.96 -6.50 20.32
CA THR A 152 21.14 -6.85 19.50
C THR A 152 21.02 -6.16 18.14
N PRO A 153 22.13 -5.78 17.47
CA PRO A 153 22.07 -5.23 16.12
C PRO A 153 21.27 -6.12 15.15
N GLN A 154 21.47 -7.43 15.24
CA GLN A 154 20.76 -8.41 14.41
C GLN A 154 19.24 -8.41 14.65
N LEU A 155 18.81 -8.30 15.92
CA LEU A 155 17.39 -8.18 16.24
C LEU A 155 16.79 -6.93 15.58
N LEU A 156 17.45 -5.78 15.68
CA LEU A 156 16.95 -4.54 15.07
C LEU A 156 16.85 -4.67 13.55
N LEU A 157 17.87 -5.25 12.90
CA LEU A 157 17.88 -5.51 11.46
C LEU A 157 16.72 -6.41 11.02
N SER A 158 16.27 -7.34 11.86
CA SER A 158 15.11 -8.20 11.55
C SER A 158 13.86 -7.40 11.19
N ALA A 159 13.72 -6.15 11.64
CA ALA A 159 12.61 -5.26 11.30
C ALA A 159 12.47 -5.02 9.78
N LEU A 160 13.58 -5.12 9.03
CA LEU A 160 13.61 -5.00 7.56
C LEU A 160 12.85 -6.14 6.86
N THR A 161 12.69 -7.29 7.52
CA THR A 161 11.96 -8.46 6.98
C THR A 161 10.42 -8.31 7.05
N CYS A 162 9.93 -7.28 7.75
CA CYS A 162 8.51 -7.04 7.97
C CYS A 162 7.77 -6.62 6.70
N SER A 163 6.63 -7.28 6.44
CA SER A 163 5.71 -6.96 5.34
C SER A 163 4.71 -5.86 5.66
N GLU A 164 4.72 -5.32 6.88
CA GLU A 164 3.86 -4.21 7.28
C GLU A 164 2.35 -4.49 7.11
N CYS A 165 1.95 -5.74 7.38
CA CYS A 165 0.60 -6.26 7.14
C CYS A 165 -0.44 -5.90 8.22
N ASN A 166 -0.06 -5.12 9.24
CA ASN A 166 -0.89 -4.71 10.38
C ASN A 166 -1.49 -5.84 11.25
N VAL A 167 -1.21 -7.12 11.01
CA VAL A 167 -1.74 -8.22 11.86
C VAL A 167 -1.40 -8.03 13.33
N CYS A 168 -0.18 -7.61 13.63
CA CYS A 168 0.27 -7.40 15.01
C CYS A 168 -0.48 -6.26 15.73
N GLU A 169 -0.98 -5.27 15.01
CA GLU A 169 -1.76 -4.14 15.55
C GLU A 169 -3.26 -4.47 15.57
N SER A 170 -3.79 -4.93 14.43
CA SER A 170 -5.23 -5.04 14.20
C SER A 170 -5.85 -6.34 14.74
N VAL A 171 -5.03 -7.37 14.98
CA VAL A 171 -5.52 -8.70 15.39
C VAL A 171 -4.86 -9.18 16.68
N ALA A 172 -3.53 -9.09 16.74
CA ALA A 172 -2.75 -9.81 17.75
C ALA A 172 -2.64 -9.10 19.09
N CYS A 173 -2.48 -7.76 19.10
CA CYS A 173 -2.23 -7.03 20.33
C CYS A 173 -3.50 -6.95 21.20
N PRO A 174 -3.52 -7.50 22.42
CA PRO A 174 -4.69 -7.47 23.30
C PRO A 174 -4.90 -6.09 23.93
N VAL A 175 -3.82 -5.33 24.15
CA VAL A 175 -3.83 -3.98 24.74
C VAL A 175 -3.86 -2.86 23.70
N GLY A 176 -4.08 -3.20 22.42
CA GLY A 176 -4.34 -2.23 21.35
C GLY A 176 -3.17 -1.32 20.94
N ILE A 177 -1.92 -1.68 21.24
CA ILE A 177 -0.74 -0.95 20.74
C ILE A 177 -0.46 -1.29 19.27
N SER A 178 0.44 -0.53 18.64
CA SER A 178 0.82 -0.73 17.23
C SER A 178 2.28 -1.17 17.03
N PRO A 179 2.58 -2.49 17.12
CA PRO A 179 3.92 -2.99 16.82
C PRO A 179 4.35 -2.72 15.37
N VAL A 180 3.41 -2.71 14.41
CA VAL A 180 3.72 -2.44 13.00
C VAL A 180 4.21 -1.01 12.80
N ARG A 181 3.63 -0.01 13.48
CA ARG A 181 4.07 1.38 13.35
C ARG A 181 5.45 1.59 13.97
N ILE A 182 5.69 0.98 15.14
CA ILE A 182 7.03 0.96 15.75
C ILE A 182 8.04 0.34 14.78
N ASN A 183 7.71 -0.80 14.17
CA ASN A 183 8.56 -1.43 13.18
C ASN A 183 8.77 -0.55 11.93
N ARG A 184 7.74 0.18 11.46
CA ARG A 184 7.89 1.11 10.33
C ARG A 184 8.83 2.27 10.64
N MET A 185 8.81 2.79 11.87
CA MET A 185 9.76 3.81 12.32
C MET A 185 11.20 3.27 12.24
N LEU A 186 11.45 2.10 12.85
CA LEU A 186 12.75 1.45 12.82
C LEU A 186 13.20 1.12 11.38
N LYS A 187 12.30 0.64 10.54
CA LYS A 187 12.59 0.32 9.13
C LYS A 187 12.98 1.56 8.32
N ARG A 188 12.36 2.73 8.59
CA ARG A 188 12.74 4.02 7.97
C ARG A 188 14.17 4.40 8.37
N GLU A 189 14.49 4.33 9.65
CA GLU A 189 15.82 4.64 10.18
C GLU A 189 16.90 3.73 9.59
N LEU A 190 16.70 2.40 9.64
CA LEU A 190 17.65 1.43 9.11
C LEU A 190 17.88 1.60 7.60
N ARG A 191 16.83 1.90 6.84
CA ARG A 191 16.95 2.16 5.39
C ARG A 191 17.71 3.45 5.10
N ALA A 192 17.53 4.51 5.89
CA ALA A 192 18.30 5.74 5.76
C ALA A 192 19.79 5.52 6.02
N GLN A 193 20.13 4.54 6.87
CA GLN A 193 21.49 4.09 7.14
C GLN A 193 22.00 3.03 6.14
N HIS A 194 21.25 2.74 5.07
CA HIS A 194 21.59 1.73 4.06
C HIS A 194 21.82 0.32 4.61
N GLN A 195 21.24 0.02 5.78
CA GLN A 195 21.39 -1.26 6.43
C GLN A 195 20.65 -2.37 5.67
N ARG A 196 21.23 -3.56 5.68
CA ARG A 196 20.64 -4.78 5.10
C ARG A 196 20.54 -5.85 6.17
N TYR A 197 19.45 -6.59 6.13
CA TYR A 197 19.29 -7.77 6.96
C TYR A 197 19.89 -8.97 6.24
N GLU A 198 20.82 -9.65 6.90
CA GLU A 198 21.35 -10.93 6.49
C GLU A 198 21.10 -11.94 7.61
N GLY A 199 20.36 -12.99 7.32
CA GLY A 199 20.03 -14.01 8.28
C GLY A 199 19.35 -15.19 7.60
N PRO A 200 19.34 -16.37 8.25
CA PRO A 200 18.75 -17.56 7.68
C PRO A 200 17.24 -17.41 7.50
N LEU A 201 16.70 -18.17 6.55
CA LEU A 201 15.27 -18.48 6.48
C LEU A 201 15.08 -19.85 7.12
N HIS A 202 14.37 -19.89 8.24
CA HIS A 202 14.07 -21.13 8.94
C HIS A 202 12.90 -21.88 8.27
N PRO A 203 12.68 -23.16 8.58
CA PRO A 203 11.45 -23.85 8.21
C PRO A 203 10.21 -23.09 8.73
N ALA A 204 9.10 -23.22 8.00
CA ALA A 204 7.83 -22.67 8.47
C ALA A 204 7.40 -23.35 9.79
N ASP A 205 6.80 -22.57 10.68
CA ASP A 205 6.28 -23.05 11.96
C ASP A 205 5.12 -24.02 11.73
N GLU A 206 5.12 -25.18 12.38
CA GLU A 206 4.05 -26.17 12.25
C GLU A 206 2.68 -25.62 12.66
N MET A 207 2.65 -24.63 13.55
CA MET A 207 1.43 -23.93 13.99
C MET A 207 0.91 -22.92 12.98
N ALA A 208 1.65 -22.61 11.90
CA ALA A 208 1.21 -21.66 10.88
C ALA A 208 -0.18 -22.01 10.33
N LYS A 209 -0.48 -23.31 10.14
CA LYS A 209 -1.79 -23.80 9.67
C LYS A 209 -2.94 -23.54 10.66
N TYR A 210 -2.66 -23.46 11.96
CA TYR A 210 -3.64 -23.21 13.01
C TYR A 210 -3.76 -21.74 13.40
N ARG A 211 -2.80 -20.90 12.98
CA ARG A 211 -2.71 -19.47 13.29
C ARG A 211 -3.17 -18.56 12.16
N LEU A 212 -3.78 -19.15 11.13
CA LEU A 212 -4.45 -18.40 10.07
C LEU A 212 -5.58 -17.56 10.65
N ILE A 213 -5.76 -16.36 10.11
CA ILE A 213 -6.79 -15.42 10.57
C ILE A 213 -8.01 -15.59 9.66
N PRO A 214 -9.15 -16.09 10.17
CA PRO A 214 -10.35 -16.21 9.35
C PRO A 214 -10.84 -14.83 8.92
N ILE A 215 -11.15 -14.67 7.63
CA ILE A 215 -11.56 -13.38 7.05
C ILE A 215 -12.75 -12.77 7.79
N LYS A 216 -13.77 -13.59 8.14
CA LYS A 216 -14.93 -13.13 8.91
C LYS A 216 -14.53 -12.52 10.27
N ARG A 217 -13.60 -13.16 10.98
CA ARG A 217 -13.08 -12.64 12.27
C ARG A 217 -12.24 -11.38 12.07
N LEU A 218 -11.48 -11.31 10.98
CA LEU A 218 -10.70 -10.12 10.64
C LEU A 218 -11.62 -8.92 10.39
N ILE A 219 -12.66 -9.07 9.56
CA ILE A 219 -13.64 -8.02 9.27
C ILE A 219 -14.25 -7.50 10.57
N ALA A 220 -14.72 -8.40 11.44
CA ALA A 220 -15.30 -8.02 12.72
C ALA A 220 -14.30 -7.27 13.62
N LYS A 221 -13.05 -7.75 13.75
CA LYS A 221 -12.00 -7.08 14.54
C LYS A 221 -11.62 -5.70 13.99
N LEU A 222 -11.69 -5.53 12.68
CA LEU A 222 -11.43 -4.25 12.02
C LEU A 222 -12.61 -3.28 12.11
N GLY A 223 -13.77 -3.75 12.60
CA GLY A 223 -15.01 -2.98 12.63
C GLY A 223 -15.62 -2.81 11.24
N LEU A 224 -15.37 -3.69 10.28
CA LEU A 224 -15.77 -3.49 8.88
C LEU A 224 -17.10 -4.15 8.49
N ASN A 225 -17.84 -4.74 9.42
CA ASN A 225 -19.05 -5.51 9.09
C ASN A 225 -20.06 -4.71 8.26
N ASP A 226 -20.29 -3.45 8.63
CA ASP A 226 -21.26 -2.57 7.94
C ASP A 226 -20.73 -2.01 6.61
N TRP A 227 -19.45 -2.22 6.31
CA TRP A 227 -18.73 -1.63 5.18
C TRP A 227 -18.04 -2.70 4.31
N TYR A 228 -18.35 -3.98 4.55
CA TYR A 228 -17.83 -5.11 3.79
C TYR A 228 -18.87 -5.56 2.78
N HIS A 229 -18.87 -4.89 1.62
CA HIS A 229 -19.81 -5.18 0.55
C HIS A 229 -19.13 -5.95 -0.59
N ASP A 230 -19.92 -6.72 -1.33
CA ASP A 230 -19.47 -7.24 -2.62
C ASP A 230 -19.22 -6.07 -3.58
N ALA A 231 -18.08 -6.12 -4.28
CA ALA A 231 -17.66 -5.09 -5.22
C ALA A 231 -17.37 -5.73 -6.59
N PRO A 232 -18.42 -6.10 -7.35
CA PRO A 232 -18.29 -6.86 -8.58
C PRO A 232 -17.50 -6.09 -9.64
N PHE A 233 -16.82 -6.83 -10.52
CA PHE A 233 -16.14 -6.23 -11.65
C PHE A 233 -17.15 -5.62 -12.62
N THR A 234 -17.02 -4.32 -12.87
CA THR A 234 -17.84 -3.58 -13.82
C THR A 234 -17.01 -3.37 -15.09
N PRO A 235 -17.44 -3.89 -16.25
CA PRO A 235 -16.74 -3.74 -17.53
C PRO A 235 -16.97 -2.33 -18.12
N PHE A 236 -16.63 -1.30 -17.33
CA PHE A 236 -16.65 0.10 -17.73
C PHE A 236 -15.21 0.58 -17.88
N GLU A 237 -14.94 1.31 -18.96
CA GLU A 237 -13.63 1.89 -19.24
C GLU A 237 -13.71 3.41 -19.13
N PRO A 238 -13.29 4.00 -18.00
CA PRO A 238 -13.30 5.44 -17.86
C PRO A 238 -12.31 6.08 -18.81
N GLN A 239 -12.73 7.21 -19.39
CA GLN A 239 -11.87 8.07 -20.16
C GLN A 239 -11.77 9.40 -19.37
N PRO A 240 -10.67 9.63 -18.61
CA PRO A 240 -10.41 10.89 -17.92
C PRO A 240 -9.82 11.95 -18.87
N ASP A 241 -10.24 13.21 -18.75
CA ASP A 241 -9.76 14.29 -19.61
C ASP A 241 -8.32 14.70 -19.28
N ARG A 242 -7.86 14.38 -18.06
CA ARG A 242 -6.52 14.66 -17.56
C ARG A 242 -6.01 13.52 -16.70
N VAL A 243 -4.73 13.19 -16.83
CA VAL A 243 -4.03 12.23 -15.97
C VAL A 243 -2.73 12.83 -15.43
N ILE A 244 -2.38 12.49 -14.19
CA ILE A 244 -1.11 12.87 -13.54
C ILE A 244 -0.31 11.61 -13.23
N LEU A 245 0.74 11.36 -14.00
CA LEU A 245 1.57 10.18 -13.89
C LEU A 245 2.80 10.48 -13.02
N LEU A 246 2.78 10.00 -11.77
CA LEU A 246 3.90 10.17 -10.84
C LEU A 246 5.15 9.44 -11.36
N LEU A 247 6.30 10.10 -11.30
CA LEU A 247 7.61 9.57 -11.70
C LEU A 247 8.13 8.49 -10.75
N ARG A 248 7.71 8.51 -9.49
CA ARG A 248 8.05 7.51 -8.48
C ARG A 248 6.81 6.73 -8.03
N GLN A 249 6.67 5.49 -8.48
CA GLN A 249 5.52 4.62 -8.14
C GLN A 249 5.89 3.35 -7.38
N HIS A 250 7.18 3.09 -7.16
CA HIS A 250 7.68 1.86 -6.55
C HIS A 250 8.94 2.10 -5.72
N ILE A 251 9.46 1.05 -5.09
CA ILE A 251 10.64 1.12 -4.22
C ILE A 251 11.94 1.48 -4.97
N GLY A 252 12.01 1.17 -6.27
CA GLY A 252 13.13 1.47 -7.16
C GLY A 252 13.38 2.98 -7.41
N ALA A 253 14.22 3.30 -8.37
CA ALA A 253 14.54 4.69 -8.76
C ALA A 253 13.33 5.42 -9.34
N SER A 254 13.33 6.75 -9.29
CA SER A 254 12.34 7.57 -9.98
C SER A 254 12.62 7.54 -11.49
N ALA A 255 11.56 7.53 -12.30
CA ALA A 255 11.69 7.64 -13.75
C ALA A 255 12.06 9.07 -14.16
N ILE A 256 12.81 9.20 -15.24
CA ILE A 256 13.24 10.46 -15.86
C ILE A 256 12.38 10.67 -17.11
N PRO A 257 11.68 11.81 -17.24
CA PRO A 257 10.90 12.12 -18.44
C PRO A 257 11.73 12.03 -19.72
N CYS A 258 11.16 11.43 -20.77
CA CYS A 258 11.75 11.37 -22.12
C CYS A 258 10.91 12.12 -23.18
N VAL A 259 9.93 12.90 -22.72
CA VAL A 259 9.07 13.79 -23.51
C VAL A 259 9.18 15.23 -23.00
N GLN A 260 8.67 16.18 -23.77
CA GLN A 260 8.64 17.61 -23.45
C GLN A 260 7.21 18.14 -23.39
N LYS A 261 7.04 19.28 -22.71
CA LYS A 261 5.77 19.99 -22.70
C LYS A 261 5.37 20.37 -24.13
N GLY A 262 4.13 20.07 -24.50
CA GLY A 262 3.59 20.30 -25.84
C GLY A 262 3.63 19.08 -26.76
N ASP A 263 4.36 18.02 -26.39
CA ASP A 263 4.42 16.80 -27.19
C ASP A 263 3.07 16.11 -27.25
N ARG A 264 2.69 15.63 -28.45
CA ARG A 264 1.59 14.68 -28.61
C ARG A 264 2.07 13.28 -28.24
N VAL A 265 1.30 12.60 -27.41
CA VAL A 265 1.58 11.23 -26.97
C VAL A 265 0.39 10.33 -27.27
N VAL A 266 0.68 9.10 -27.66
CA VAL A 266 -0.31 8.04 -27.82
C VAL A 266 -0.25 7.09 -26.64
N ARG A 267 -1.40 6.52 -26.25
CA ARG A 267 -1.49 5.55 -25.17
C ARG A 267 -0.51 4.40 -25.40
N GLY A 268 0.29 4.12 -24.39
CA GLY A 268 1.33 3.10 -24.44
C GLY A 268 2.70 3.62 -24.90
N GLN A 269 2.80 4.85 -25.40
CA GLN A 269 4.09 5.49 -25.65
C GLN A 269 4.86 5.65 -24.33
N CYS A 270 6.15 5.29 -24.30
CA CYS A 270 7.02 5.57 -23.17
C CYS A 270 7.21 7.09 -23.03
N ILE A 271 6.97 7.62 -21.83
CA ILE A 271 7.08 9.05 -21.53
C ILE A 271 8.07 9.36 -20.40
N ALA A 272 8.48 8.34 -19.65
CA ALA A 272 9.59 8.43 -18.72
C ALA A 272 10.25 7.06 -18.54
N ASP A 273 11.58 7.04 -18.50
CA ASP A 273 12.37 5.81 -18.38
C ASP A 273 13.22 5.81 -17.10
N ILE A 274 13.70 4.65 -16.70
CA ILE A 274 14.50 4.47 -15.48
C ILE A 274 15.98 4.74 -15.82
N PRO A 275 16.77 5.34 -14.90
CA PRO A 275 18.21 5.46 -15.08
C PRO A 275 18.84 4.10 -15.40
N GLN A 276 19.89 4.11 -16.23
CA GLN A 276 20.62 2.89 -16.58
C GLN A 276 21.09 2.16 -15.29
N ASP A 277 20.96 0.83 -15.30
CA ASP A 277 21.30 -0.07 -14.18
C ASP A 277 20.55 0.17 -12.86
N ALA A 278 19.50 1.00 -12.87
CA ALA A 278 18.64 1.20 -11.71
C ALA A 278 17.43 0.25 -11.72
N LEU A 279 17.05 -0.23 -10.53
CA LEU A 279 15.83 -0.99 -10.35
C LEU A 279 14.62 -0.07 -10.58
N GLY A 280 13.73 -0.41 -11.53
CA GLY A 280 12.49 0.32 -11.73
C GLY A 280 11.67 -0.19 -12.91
N ALA A 281 10.59 0.52 -13.25
CA ALA A 281 9.77 0.24 -14.42
C ALA A 281 9.36 1.54 -15.15
N PRO A 282 9.52 1.62 -16.48
CA PRO A 282 9.19 2.80 -17.26
C PRO A 282 7.72 3.22 -17.11
N ILE A 283 7.43 4.49 -17.39
CA ILE A 283 6.10 5.08 -17.37
C ILE A 283 5.66 5.34 -18.80
N HIS A 284 4.43 4.95 -19.09
CA HIS A 284 3.84 5.08 -20.41
C HIS A 284 2.60 5.95 -20.32
N ALA A 285 2.29 6.67 -21.40
CA ALA A 285 1.07 7.46 -21.51
C ALA A 285 -0.16 6.56 -21.32
N SER A 286 -1.04 6.92 -20.40
CA SER A 286 -2.24 6.14 -20.09
C SER A 286 -3.45 6.50 -20.96
N ILE A 287 -3.37 7.65 -21.63
CA ILE A 287 -4.36 8.18 -22.58
C ILE A 287 -3.62 8.79 -23.78
N ASP A 288 -4.33 8.93 -24.91
CA ASP A 288 -3.90 9.78 -26.01
C ASP A 288 -4.07 11.24 -25.62
N GLY A 289 -3.11 12.10 -25.97
CA GLY A 289 -3.22 13.52 -25.67
C GLY A 289 -1.93 14.31 -25.84
N ILE A 290 -1.86 15.43 -25.11
CA ILE A 290 -0.75 16.38 -25.13
C ILE A 290 -0.12 16.46 -23.73
N VAL A 291 1.20 16.43 -23.67
CA VAL A 291 1.96 16.66 -22.43
C VAL A 291 1.76 18.12 -22.02
N HIS A 292 0.97 18.34 -20.97
CA HIS A 292 0.61 19.67 -20.53
C HIS A 292 1.66 20.27 -19.59
N GLU A 293 2.23 19.44 -18.72
CA GLU A 293 3.16 19.85 -17.67
C GLU A 293 4.08 18.70 -17.29
N ILE A 294 5.34 19.03 -16.97
CA ILE A 294 6.33 18.12 -16.40
C ILE A 294 6.90 18.81 -15.17
N THR A 295 6.90 18.09 -14.05
CA THR A 295 7.48 18.51 -12.77
C THR A 295 8.50 17.47 -12.30
N ASP A 296 9.24 17.77 -11.23
CA ASP A 296 10.17 16.82 -10.62
C ASP A 296 9.49 15.54 -10.09
N GLU A 297 8.17 15.59 -9.87
CA GLU A 297 7.40 14.51 -9.28
C GLU A 297 6.48 13.77 -10.26
N ALA A 298 6.06 14.42 -11.34
CA ALA A 298 4.99 13.91 -12.20
C ALA A 298 4.96 14.52 -13.62
N ILE A 299 4.33 13.78 -14.54
CA ILE A 299 3.95 14.23 -15.89
C ILE A 299 2.43 14.35 -15.96
N THR A 300 1.92 15.51 -16.38
CA THR A 300 0.48 15.72 -16.67
C THR A 300 0.22 15.57 -18.17
N VAL A 301 -0.73 14.70 -18.53
CA VAL A 301 -1.23 14.56 -19.90
C VAL A 301 -2.71 14.96 -19.93
N VAL A 302 -3.08 15.78 -20.91
CA VAL A 302 -4.45 16.21 -21.17
C VAL A 302 -4.91 15.63 -22.49
N ARG A 303 -6.12 15.08 -22.54
CA ARG A 303 -6.68 14.47 -23.76
C ARG A 303 -6.75 15.50 -24.90
N GLY A 304 -6.38 15.06 -26.11
CA GLY A 304 -6.48 15.85 -27.34
C GLY A 304 -5.84 15.18 -28.55
#